data_AF-A0A1A3HF58-F1
#
_entry.id   AF-A0A1A3HF58-F1
#
_cell.length_a   1.000
_cell.length_b   1.000
_cell.length_c   1.000
_cell.angle_alpha   90.00
_cell.angle_beta   90.00
_cell.angle_gamma   90.00
#
_symmetry.space_group_name_H-M   'P 1'
#
loop_
_entity.id
_entity.type
_entity.pdbx_description
1 polymer ?
#
loop_
_entity_poly.entity_id
_entity_poly.type
_entity_poly.pdbx_seq_one_letter_code
_entity_poly.pdbx_strand_id
1 'polypeptide(L)' 'MAARPPTPMKRADVSASAAQLRLILDAVERGELEATATERARLEGAATTLDVLGGNANGTAG' A
#
# COMPACT_ATOMS: atom_id res chain seq x y z
N MET A 1 -1.47 -1.36 33.55
CA MET A 1 -0.44 -1.39 32.49
C MET A 1 -0.77 -0.27 31.50
N ALA A 2 0.06 0.75 31.36
CA ALA A 2 -0.17 1.79 30.36
C ALA A 2 0.24 1.24 28.97
N ALA A 3 -0.64 1.38 27.98
CA ALA A 3 -0.33 0.99 26.60
C ALA A 3 0.84 1.84 26.09
N ARG A 4 1.89 1.18 25.59
CA ARG A 4 3.02 1.87 24.97
C ARG A 4 2.51 2.66 23.76
N PRO A 5 2.86 3.95 23.61
CA PRO A 5 2.40 4.74 22.49
C PRO A 5 2.85 4.09 21.17
N PRO A 6 2.01 4.16 20.11
CA PRO A 6 2.37 3.63 18.80
C PRO A 6 3.67 4.29 18.33
N THR A 7 4.57 3.46 17.81
CA THR A 7 5.86 3.95 17.33
C THR A 7 5.59 4.66 16.00
N PRO A 8 6.11 5.88 15.75
CA PRO A 8 5.87 6.56 14.49
C PRO A 8 6.42 5.72 13.33
N MET A 9 5.57 5.45 12.33
CA MET A 9 5.98 4.75 11.11
C MET A 9 6.98 5.59 10.34
N LYS A 10 8.09 4.97 9.91
CA LYS A 10 9.07 5.64 9.06
C LYS A 10 8.60 5.60 7.61
N ARG A 11 9.06 6.55 6.79
CA ARG A 11 8.79 6.54 5.34
C ARG A 11 9.20 5.22 4.68
N ALA A 12 10.29 4.60 5.14
CA ALA A 12 10.69 3.28 4.66
C ALA A 12 9.64 2.20 4.94
N ASP A 13 8.97 2.23 6.10
CA ASP A 13 7.89 1.29 6.44
C ASP A 13 6.66 1.52 5.57
N VAL A 14 6.38 2.78 5.22
CA VAL A 14 5.30 3.18 4.30
C VAL A 14 5.58 2.65 2.88
N SER A 15 6.79 2.84 2.36
CA SER A 15 7.18 2.33 1.04
C SER A 15 7.17 0.80 0.99
N ALA A 16 7.58 0.12 2.07
CA ALA A 16 7.47 -1.33 2.17
C ALA A 16 6.01 -1.79 2.14
N SER A 17 5.11 -1.08 2.83
CA SER A 17 3.68 -1.38 2.82
C SER A 17 3.07 -1.18 1.43
N ALA A 18 3.46 -0.13 0.69
CA ALA A 18 3.04 0.07 -0.70
C ALA A 18 3.48 -1.09 -1.61
N ALA A 19 4.72 -1.56 -1.45
CA ALA A 19 5.23 -2.71 -2.19
C ALA A 19 4.47 -4.00 -1.88
N GLN A 20 4.11 -4.23 -0.61
CA GLN A 20 3.30 -5.38 -0.22
C GLN A 20 1.90 -5.36 -0.85
N LEU A 21 1.24 -4.20 -0.88
CA LEU A 21 -0.07 -4.07 -1.53
C LEU A 21 0.01 -4.36 -3.03
N ARG A 22 1.09 -3.97 -3.70
CA ARG A 22 1.32 -4.31 -5.12
C ARG A 22 1.47 -5.80 -5.34
N LEU A 23 2.16 -6.52 -4.45
CA LEU A 23 2.26 -7.99 -4.52
C LEU A 23 0.90 -8.67 -4.33
N ILE A 24 0.05 -8.13 -3.45
CA ILE A 24 -1.31 -8.65 -3.27
C ILE A 24 -2.15 -8.41 -4.52
N LEU A 25 -2.09 -7.20 -5.10
CA LEU A 25 -2.79 -6.88 -6.35
C LEU A 25 -2.35 -7.77 -7.52
N ASP A 26 -1.05 -8.05 -7.63
CA ASP A 26 -0.51 -8.97 -8.63
C ASP A 26 -1.00 -10.41 -8.44
N ALA A 27 -1.07 -10.90 -7.19
CA ALA A 27 -1.67 -12.21 -6.89
C ALA A 27 -3.17 -12.26 -7.22
N VAL A 28 -3.91 -11.16 -7.01
CA VAL A 28 -5.32 -11.03 -7.45
C VAL A 28 -5.42 -11.09 -8.97
N GLU A 29 -4.54 -10.39 -9.69
CA GLU A 29 -4.53 -10.37 -11.14
C GLU A 29 -4.19 -11.73 -11.76
N ARG A 30 -3.29 -12.49 -11.11
CA ARG A 30 -2.96 -13.87 -11.50
C ARG A 30 -4.03 -14.89 -11.10
N GLY A 31 -5.08 -14.48 -10.39
CA GLY A 31 -6.13 -15.38 -9.89
C GLY A 31 -5.69 -16.28 -8.74
N GLU A 32 -4.56 -15.96 -8.10
CA GLU A 32 -4.05 -16.66 -6.92
C GLU A 32 -4.80 -16.24 -5.64
N LEU A 33 -5.39 -15.04 -5.65
CA LEU A 33 -6.25 -14.51 -4.60
C LEU A 33 -7.57 -14.01 -5.19
N GLU A 34 -8.69 -14.36 -4.58
CA GLU A 34 -9.98 -13.75 -4.92
C GLU A 34 -10.14 -12.39 -4.23
N ALA A 35 -10.59 -11.40 -4.99
CA ALA A 35 -11.01 -10.11 -4.48
C ALA A 35 -12.15 -9.57 -5.33
N THR A 36 -13.12 -8.93 -4.69
CA THR A 36 -14.16 -8.18 -5.39
C THR A 36 -13.56 -6.95 -6.08
N ALA A 37 -14.27 -6.41 -7.08
CA ALA A 37 -13.87 -5.16 -7.74
C ALA A 37 -13.70 -3.99 -6.74
N THR A 38 -14.53 -3.94 -5.69
CA THR A 38 -14.43 -2.91 -4.65
C THR A 38 -13.19 -3.08 -3.77
N GLU A 39 -12.84 -4.31 -3.41
CA GLU A 39 -11.61 -4.59 -2.64
C GLU A 39 -10.37 -4.26 -3.46
N ARG A 40 -10.34 -4.65 -4.74
CA ARG A 40 -9.26 -4.29 -5.66
C ARG A 40 -9.08 -2.77 -5.76
N ALA A 41 -10.14 -2.02 -5.99
CA ALA A 41 -10.08 -0.56 -6.06
C ALA A 41 -9.57 0.08 -4.75
N ARG A 42 -9.95 -0.46 -3.59
CA ARG A 42 -9.44 0.02 -2.29
C ARG A 42 -7.95 -0.27 -2.12
N LEU A 43 -7.49 -1.45 -2.52
CA LEU A 43 -6.08 -1.84 -2.45
C LEU A 43 -5.23 -0.97 -3.41
N GLU A 44 -5.70 -0.71 -4.62
CA GLU A 44 -5.04 0.18 -5.59
C GLU A 44 -4.93 1.63 -5.08
N GLY A 45 -6.02 2.16 -4.52
CA GLY A 45 -6.04 3.50 -3.91
C GLY A 45 -5.10 3.59 -2.70
N ALA A 46 -5.06 2.56 -1.86
CA ALA A 46 -4.16 2.48 -0.71
C ALA A 46 -2.69 2.42 -1.16
N ALA A 47 -2.34 1.57 -2.12
CA ALA A 47 -0.99 1.47 -2.66
C ALA A 47 -0.51 2.83 -3.21
N THR A 48 -1.35 3.49 -4.01
CA THR A 48 -1.07 4.82 -4.58
C THR A 48 -0.82 5.86 -3.48
N THR A 49 -1.68 5.88 -2.45
CA THR A 49 -1.52 6.82 -1.32
C THR A 49 -0.23 6.57 -0.56
N LEU A 50 0.11 5.31 -0.31
CA LEU A 50 1.34 4.95 0.40
C LEU A 50 2.59 5.25 -0.44
N ASP A 51 2.55 5.10 -1.77
CA ASP A 51 3.67 5.52 -2.62
C ASP A 51 3.93 7.02 -2.52
N VAL A 52 2.88 7.83 -2.54
CA VAL A 52 3.00 9.29 -2.36
C VAL A 52 3.59 9.61 -0.99
N LEU A 53 3.08 8.99 0.07
CA LEU A 53 3.57 9.21 1.44
C LEU A 53 5.00 8.68 1.66
N GLY A 54 5.37 7.60 0.97
CA GLY A 54 6.69 6.98 0.99
C GLY A 54 7.75 7.75 0.18
N GLY A 55 7.33 8.72 -0.64
CA GLY A 55 8.22 9.50 -1.50
C GLY A 55 8.56 8.81 -2.82
N ASN A 56 7.81 7.77 -3.21
CA ASN A 56 7.97 7.03 -4.45
C ASN A 56 7.08 7.56 -5.58
N ALA A 57 6.53 8.77 -5.45
CA ALA A 57 5.83 9.45 -6.53
C ALA A 57 6.83 9.72 -7.66
N ASN A 58 6.99 8.75 -8.55
CA ASN A 58 7.63 8.98 -9.83
C ASN A 58 6.81 10.08 -10.51
N GLY A 59 7.46 11.19 -10.84
CA GLY A 59 6.78 12.42 -11.27
C GLY A 59 5.87 12.19 -12.47
N THR A 60 4.57 12.07 -12.22
CA THR A 60 3.51 12.38 -13.18
C THR A 60 2.78 13.63 -12.70
N ALA A 61 3.53 14.73 -12.71
CA ALA A 61 2.98 16.05 -12.95
C ALA A 61 3.69 16.55 -14.21
N GLY A 62 3.13 16.18 -15.36
CA GLY A 62 3.35 16.82 -16.65
C GLY A 62 2.07 17.55 -17.04
#